data_AF-A0AAW0WKS1-F1
#
_entry.id   AF-A0AAW0WKS1-F1
#
_cell.length_a   1.000
_cell.length_b   1.000
_cell.length_c   1.000
_cell.angle_alpha   90.00
_cell.angle_beta   90.00
_cell.angle_gamma   90.00
#
_symmetry.space_group_name_H-M   'P 1'
#
loop_
_entity.id
_entity.type
_entity.pdbx_description
1 polymer ?
#
loop_
_entity_poly.entity_id
_entity_poly.type
_entity_poly.pdbx_seq_one_letter_code
_entity_poly.pdbx_strand_id
1 'polypeptide(L)'
;MDLSGEQDDKFPPELKVLVNGIELDTKGGPFPMDITALCKITCDALNLIQVSSIGLGNYYVISVSLVKKLTVSNLIEKLKTKKPLTMQDTQTLSIFRRCWKKHRLVQECRSRRMVRGLQF
;
A
#
# COMPACT_ATOMS: atom_id res chain seq x y z
N MET A 1 5.80 -10.46 9.49
CA MET A 1 4.91 -10.88 8.39
C MET A 1 3.53 -11.11 8.98
N ASP A 2 2.54 -10.34 8.53
CA ASP A 2 1.17 -10.49 9.00
C ASP A 2 0.41 -11.36 7.99
N LEU A 3 0.03 -12.59 8.38
CA LEU A 3 -0.66 -13.53 7.49
C LEU A 3 -2.18 -13.32 7.48
N SER A 4 -2.69 -12.30 8.19
CA SER A 4 -4.12 -12.13 8.43
C SER A 4 -4.91 -11.45 7.30
N GLY A 5 -4.26 -11.04 6.19
CA GLY A 5 -4.96 -10.40 5.07
C GLY A 5 -4.07 -9.96 3.90
N GLU A 6 -4.67 -9.24 2.94
CA GLU A 6 -3.96 -8.56 1.84
C GLU A 6 -2.99 -7.52 2.42
N GLN A 7 -1.78 -7.46 1.87
CA GLN A 7 -0.74 -6.53 2.32
C GLN A 7 -0.54 -5.43 1.29
N ASP A 8 -0.58 -4.17 1.76
CA ASP A 8 -0.13 -3.02 0.97
C ASP A 8 1.40 -3.01 0.83
N ASP A 9 1.89 -2.33 -0.22
CA ASP A 9 3.32 -2.19 -0.44
C ASP A 9 4.02 -1.50 0.74
N LYS A 10 5.12 -2.11 1.19
CA LYS A 10 5.97 -1.54 2.25
C LYS A 10 7.43 -1.86 1.99
N PHE A 11 8.25 -0.83 1.90
CA PHE A 11 9.69 -0.99 1.74
C PHE A 11 10.35 -1.24 3.10
N PRO A 12 11.34 -2.15 3.15
CA PRO A 12 12.18 -2.29 4.33
C PRO A 12 13.13 -1.09 4.46
N PRO A 13 13.66 -0.84 5.66
CA PRO A 13 14.62 0.26 5.91
C PRO A 13 15.86 0.14 5.01
N GLU A 14 16.30 1.27 4.46
CA GLU A 14 17.47 1.37 3.57
C GLU A 14 17.45 0.33 2.43
N LEU A 15 16.27 0.10 1.83
CA LEU A 15 16.11 -0.79 0.69
C LEU A 15 16.98 -0.35 -0.49
N LYS A 16 17.84 -1.26 -0.95
CA LYS A 16 18.53 -1.17 -2.23
C LYS A 16 18.19 -2.37 -3.10
N VAL A 17 17.84 -2.11 -4.35
CA VAL A 17 17.49 -3.12 -5.33
C VAL A 17 18.34 -2.95 -6.57
N LEU A 18 18.96 -4.02 -7.02
CA LEU A 18 19.69 -4.07 -8.28
C LEU A 18 19.04 -5.10 -9.20
N VAL A 19 18.77 -4.72 -10.45
CA VAL A 19 18.28 -5.61 -11.50
C VAL A 19 19.34 -5.72 -12.57
N ASN A 20 19.86 -6.93 -12.77
CA ASN A 20 20.97 -7.21 -13.68
C ASN A 20 22.20 -6.28 -13.45
N GLY A 21 22.45 -5.92 -12.18
CA GLY A 21 23.56 -5.04 -11.79
C GLY A 21 23.27 -3.54 -11.85
N ILE A 22 22.08 -3.12 -12.29
CA ILE A 22 21.67 -1.70 -12.35
C ILE A 22 20.80 -1.38 -11.12
N GLU A 23 21.19 -0.36 -10.35
CA GLU A 23 20.45 0.09 -9.17
C GLU A 23 19.15 0.81 -9.56
N LEU A 24 18.05 0.44 -8.90
CA LEU A 24 16.76 1.11 -9.03
C LEU A 24 16.64 2.27 -8.05
N ASP A 25 15.99 3.35 -8.47
CA ASP A 25 15.64 4.44 -7.57
C ASP A 25 14.49 4.03 -6.65
N THR A 26 14.80 3.87 -5.37
CA THR A 26 13.84 3.55 -4.30
C THR A 26 13.36 4.81 -3.56
N LYS A 27 13.77 6.00 -4.00
CA LYS A 27 13.30 7.27 -3.42
C LYS A 27 11.87 7.54 -3.87
N GLY A 28 11.02 7.94 -2.92
CA GLY A 28 9.62 8.31 -3.21
C GLY A 28 8.58 7.50 -2.45
N GLY A 29 8.99 6.49 -1.69
CA GLY A 29 8.12 5.72 -0.80
C GLY A 29 7.80 4.32 -1.32
N PRO A 30 6.95 3.57 -0.60
CA PRO A 30 6.64 2.20 -0.97
C PRO A 30 5.61 2.16 -2.11
N PHE A 31 6.04 1.67 -3.26
CA PHE A 31 5.20 1.47 -4.43
C PHE A 31 5.74 0.32 -5.30
N PRO A 32 4.92 -0.25 -6.20
CA PRO A 32 5.40 -1.25 -7.15
C PRO A 32 6.46 -0.66 -8.09
N MET A 33 7.63 -1.30 -8.16
CA MET A 33 8.74 -0.86 -9.01
C MET A 33 8.63 -1.47 -10.41
N ASP A 34 8.63 -0.64 -11.45
CA ASP A 34 8.69 -1.11 -12.84
C ASP A 34 10.14 -1.44 -13.22
N ILE A 35 10.41 -2.73 -13.45
CA ILE A 35 11.74 -3.25 -13.80
C ILE A 35 11.85 -3.64 -15.27
N THR A 36 10.80 -3.43 -16.07
CA THR A 36 10.68 -3.96 -17.44
C THR A 36 11.85 -3.57 -18.33
N ALA A 37 12.29 -2.31 -18.25
CA ALA A 37 13.39 -1.78 -19.06
C ALA A 37 14.76 -2.38 -18.70
N LEU A 38 14.90 -2.96 -17.50
CA LEU A 38 16.15 -3.56 -17.02
C LEU A 38 16.19 -5.08 -17.26
N CYS A 39 15.05 -5.67 -17.63
CA CYS A 39 14.94 -7.10 -17.90
C CYS A 39 15.47 -7.47 -19.28
N LYS A 40 16.19 -8.58 -19.34
CA LYS A 40 16.52 -9.27 -20.60
C LYS A 40 15.27 -9.97 -21.10
N ILE A 41 14.80 -9.60 -22.28
CA ILE A 41 13.59 -10.14 -22.94
C ILE A 41 13.99 -11.33 -23.84
N THR A 42 14.66 -12.31 -23.24
CA THR A 42 15.15 -13.51 -23.95
C THR A 42 15.02 -14.71 -23.02
N CYS A 43 14.66 -15.87 -23.55
CA CYS A 43 14.55 -17.10 -22.76
C CYS A 43 15.92 -17.69 -22.37
N ASP A 44 17.00 -17.29 -23.06
CA ASP A 44 18.34 -17.88 -22.90
C ASP A 44 19.20 -17.19 -21.84
N ALA A 45 18.70 -16.10 -21.24
CA ALA A 45 19.42 -15.33 -20.25
C ALA A 45 18.59 -15.13 -18.98
N LEU A 46 19.19 -15.42 -17.82
CA LEU A 46 18.56 -15.18 -16.53
C LEU A 46 18.57 -13.69 -16.20
N ASN A 47 17.47 -13.26 -15.57
CA ASN A 47 17.34 -11.96 -14.92
C ASN A 47 17.67 -12.12 -13.43
N LEU A 48 18.65 -11.37 -12.94
CA LEU A 48 19.06 -11.41 -11.53
C LEU A 48 18.51 -10.18 -10.81
N ILE A 49 17.79 -10.40 -9.71
CA ILE A 49 17.30 -9.35 -8.82
C ILE A 49 18.01 -9.52 -7.48
N GLN A 50 18.81 -8.54 -7.09
CA GLN A 50 19.50 -8.49 -5.81
C GLN A 50 18.81 -7.46 -4.93
N VAL A 51 18.42 -7.88 -3.73
CA VAL A 51 17.76 -7.01 -2.75
C VAL A 51 18.57 -7.00 -1.47
N SER A 52 18.83 -5.82 -0.94
CA SER A 52 19.52 -5.62 0.33
C SER A 52 18.78 -4.56 1.15
N SER A 53 18.83 -4.71 2.47
CA SER A 53 18.20 -3.82 3.43
C SER A 53 18.91 -3.92 4.77
N ILE A 54 18.88 -2.85 5.54
CA ILE A 54 19.48 -2.77 6.87
C ILE A 54 18.36 -2.66 7.90
N GLY A 55 18.00 -3.79 8.52
CA GLY A 55 16.95 -3.82 9.53
C GLY A 55 16.82 -5.18 10.20
N LEU A 56 16.81 -5.17 11.53
CA LEU A 56 16.60 -6.37 12.35
C LEU A 56 15.13 -6.46 12.79
N GLY A 57 14.58 -7.69 12.83
CA GLY A 57 13.31 -7.98 13.49
C GLY A 57 12.04 -7.86 12.64
N ASN A 58 12.13 -7.40 11.39
CA ASN A 58 10.98 -7.36 10.46
C ASN A 58 11.20 -8.28 9.27
N TYR A 59 10.19 -9.08 8.95
CA TYR A 59 10.17 -9.95 7.76
C TYR A 59 9.36 -9.28 6.64
N TYR A 60 9.95 -9.18 5.46
CA TYR A 60 9.36 -8.62 4.26
C TYR A 60 9.27 -9.69 3.18
N VAL A 61 8.27 -9.58 2.31
CA VAL A 61 8.07 -10.48 1.18
C VAL A 61 8.31 -9.69 -0.09
N ILE A 62 9.04 -10.29 -1.03
CA ILE A 62 9.26 -9.75 -2.36
C ILE A 62 8.49 -10.64 -3.32
N SER A 63 7.70 -10.03 -4.21
CA SER A 63 7.02 -10.72 -5.29
C SER A 63 7.31 -10.02 -6.62
N VAL A 64 7.42 -10.81 -7.69
CA VAL A 64 7.65 -10.31 -9.05
C VAL A 64 6.55 -10.85 -9.92
N SER A 65 5.86 -9.96 -10.64
CA SER A 65 4.68 -10.31 -11.44
C SER A 65 4.76 -9.68 -12.82
N LEU A 66 4.29 -10.42 -13.83
CA LEU A 66 4.03 -9.87 -15.16
C LEU A 66 2.67 -9.17 -15.12
N VAL A 67 2.66 -7.85 -15.36
CA VAL A 67 1.46 -7.03 -15.21
C VAL A 67 1.06 -6.32 -16.51
N LYS A 68 -0.24 -6.05 -16.67
CA LYS A 68 -0.78 -5.19 -17.72
C LYS A 68 -1.17 -3.85 -17.13
N LYS A 69 -0.42 -2.78 -17.44
CA LYS A 69 -0.74 -1.42 -17.00
C LYS A 69 -2.07 -0.99 -17.61
N LEU A 70 -3.03 -0.65 -16.75
CA LEU A 70 -4.34 -0.15 -17.18
C LEU A 70 -4.27 1.36 -17.38
N THR A 71 -4.93 1.84 -18.43
CA THR A 71 -5.16 3.27 -18.64
C THR A 71 -6.29 3.76 -17.73
N VAL A 72 -6.34 5.07 -17.52
CA VAL A 72 -7.42 5.70 -16.74
C VAL A 72 -8.79 5.42 -17.35
N SER A 73 -8.92 5.42 -18.68
CA SER A 73 -10.16 5.10 -19.38
C SER A 73 -10.66 3.69 -19.05
N ASN A 74 -9.77 2.69 -19.05
CA ASN A 74 -10.11 1.32 -18.70
C ASN A 74 -10.58 1.20 -17.24
N LEU A 75 -9.99 1.98 -16.34
CA LEU A 75 -10.41 2.04 -14.94
C LEU A 75 -11.79 2.68 -14.80
N ILE A 76 -12.06 3.77 -15.52
CA ILE A 76 -13.37 4.44 -15.52
C ILE A 76 -14.46 3.50 -16.04
N GLU A 77 -14.21 2.75 -17.11
CA GLU A 77 -15.16 1.76 -17.62
C GLU A 77 -15.46 0.69 -16.58
N LYS A 78 -14.44 0.16 -15.90
CA LYS A 78 -14.63 -0.78 -14.78
C LYS A 78 -15.37 -0.16 -13.60
N LEU A 79 -15.21 1.15 -13.36
CA LEU A 79 -15.98 1.85 -12.33
C LEU A 79 -17.46 1.99 -12.73
N LYS A 80 -17.75 2.27 -14.00
CA LYS A 80 -19.13 2.36 -14.53
C LYS A 80 -19.88 1.03 -14.44
N THR A 81 -19.17 -0.10 -14.51
CA THR A 81 -19.79 -1.42 -14.31
C THR A 81 -20.14 -1.72 -12.85
N LYS A 82 -19.58 -0.99 -11.89
CA LYS A 82 -19.96 -1.13 -10.48
C LYS A 82 -21.28 -0.40 -10.24
N LYS A 83 -22.15 -0.97 -9.38
CA LYS A 83 -23.45 -0.38 -9.07
C LYS A 83 -23.24 1.07 -8.59
N PRO A 84 -23.92 2.06 -9.20
CA PRO A 84 -23.86 3.42 -8.72
C PRO A 84 -24.47 3.48 -7.32
N LEU A 85 -23.85 4.27 -6.44
CA LEU A 85 -24.40 4.55 -5.12
C LEU A 85 -25.77 5.21 -5.29
N THR A 86 -26.78 4.65 -4.65
CA THR A 86 -28.13 5.22 -4.68
C THR A 86 -28.25 6.34 -3.66
N MET A 87 -29.27 7.20 -3.80
CA MET A 87 -29.58 8.27 -2.85
C MET A 87 -29.77 7.76 -1.41
N GLN A 88 -30.31 6.54 -1.24
CA GLN A 88 -30.47 5.89 0.05
C GLN A 88 -29.12 5.47 0.66
N ASP A 89 -28.16 5.04 -0.16
CA ASP A 89 -26.80 4.72 0.27
C ASP A 89 -26.07 5.98 0.74
N THR A 90 -26.25 7.12 0.05
CA THR A 90 -25.66 8.40 0.47
C THR A 90 -26.20 8.92 1.80
N GLN A 91 -27.49 8.76 2.07
CA GLN A 91 -28.08 9.11 3.37
C GLN A 91 -27.48 8.24 4.48
N THR A 92 -27.40 6.93 4.24
CA THR A 92 -26.81 5.96 5.17
C THR A 92 -25.31 6.26 5.43
N LEU A 93 -24.54 6.54 4.39
CA LEU A 93 -23.12 6.92 4.51
C LEU A 93 -22.91 8.24 5.25
N SER A 94 -23.81 9.22 5.08
CA SER A 94 -23.75 10.50 5.82
C SER A 94 -23.97 10.31 7.32
N ILE A 95 -24.89 9.40 7.69
CA ILE A 95 -25.16 9.00 9.07
C ILE A 95 -23.95 8.24 9.63
N PHE A 96 -23.41 7.28 8.89
CA PHE A 96 -22.20 6.54 9.28
C PHE A 96 -20.99 7.46 9.46
N ARG A 97 -20.74 8.41 8.54
CA ARG A 97 -19.65 9.40 8.66
C ARG A 97 -19.83 10.29 9.89
N ARG A 98 -21.05 10.72 10.21
CA ARG A 98 -21.34 11.48 11.43
C ARG A 98 -21.08 10.65 12.69
N CYS A 99 -21.52 9.38 12.70
CA CYS A 99 -21.26 8.46 13.80
C CYS A 99 -19.77 8.18 13.98
N TRP A 100 -19.02 7.95 12.90
CA TRP A 100 -17.57 7.73 12.95
C TRP A 100 -16.81 8.96 13.45
N LYS A 101 -17.17 10.16 13.00
CA LYS A 101 -16.57 11.41 13.48
C LYS A 101 -16.85 11.62 14.97
N LYS A 102 -18.06 11.28 15.44
CA LYS A 102 -18.43 11.33 16.86
C LYS A 102 -17.66 10.29 17.68
N HIS A 103 -17.51 9.07 17.17
CA HIS A 103 -16.79 7.99 17.85
C HIS A 103 -15.29 8.30 17.96
N ARG A 104 -14.67 8.84 16.91
CA ARG A 104 -13.26 9.30 16.92
C ARG A 104 -13.03 10.44 17.91
N LEU A 105 -13.92 11.44 17.94
CA LEU A 105 -13.84 12.53 18.92
C LEU A 105 -14.03 12.04 20.37
N VAL A 106 -14.91 11.06 20.59
CA VAL A 106 -15.11 10.44 21.92
C VAL A 106 -13.86 9.65 22.35
N GLN A 107 -13.18 8.96 21.43
CA GLN A 107 -11.94 8.26 21.72
C GLN A 107 -10.76 9.23 21.99
N GLU A 108 -10.62 10.30 21.21
CA GLU A 108 -9.62 11.36 21.46
C GLU A 108 -9.86 12.06 22.81
N CYS A 109 -11.12 12.32 23.19
CA CYS A 109 -11.48 12.89 24.49
C CYS A 109 -11.25 11.94 25.67
N ARG A 110 -11.52 10.63 25.52
CA ARG A 110 -11.20 9.61 26.53
C ARG A 110 -9.70 9.49 26.75
N SER A 111 -8.92 9.51 25.67
CA SER A 111 -7.45 9.46 25.73
C SER A 111 -6.89 10.72 26.42
N ARG A 112 -7.41 11.91 26.13
CA ARG A 112 -7.00 13.16 26.83
C ARG A 112 -7.42 13.23 28.31
N ARG A 113 -8.53 12.59 28.70
CA ARG A 113 -8.91 12.48 30.13
C ARG A 113 -8.00 11.54 30.92
N MET A 114 -7.50 10.46 30.31
CA MET A 114 -6.51 9.59 30.97
C MET A 114 -5.19 10.31 31.24
N VAL A 115 -4.73 11.17 30.31
CA VAL A 115 -3.47 11.92 30.49
C VAL A 115 -3.57 12.99 31.60
N ARG A 116 -4.77 13.53 31.86
CA ARG A 116 -4.99 14.50 32.96
C ARG A 116 -5.31 13.87 34.32
N GLY A 117 -5.44 12.55 34.40
CA GLY A 117 -5.65 11.80 35.65
C GLY A 117 -4.37 11.27 36.31
N LEU A 118 -3.20 11.57 35.72
CA LEU A 118 -1.88 11.10 36.16
C LEU A 118 -0.97 12.26 36.61
N GLN A 119 -1.57 13.28 37.22
CA GLN A 119 -0.86 14.27 38.02
C GLN A 119 -1.45 14.27 39.43
N PHE A 120 -1.01 13.32 40.25
CA PHE A 120 -0.83 13.43 41.68
C PHE A 120 0.36 12.54 42.06
#